data_AF-A0A835YPR8-F1
#
_entry.id   AF-A0A835YPR8-F1
#
_cell.length_a   1.000
_cell.length_b   1.000
_cell.length_c   1.000
_cell.angle_alpha   90.00
_cell.angle_beta   90.00
_cell.angle_gamma   90.00
#
_symmetry.space_group_name_H-M   'P 1'
#
loop_
_entity.id
_entity.type
_entity.pdbx_description
1 polymer ?
#
loop_
_entity_poly.entity_id
_entity_poly.type
_entity_poly.pdbx_seq_one_letter_code
_entity_poly.pdbx_strand_id
1 'polypeptide(L)'
;MVVWSHGLGCSSRSSRGTGSSQERKDNLGFAHFVLERADVFQSLVNAVRRAVDDEDSVVFLAGEWCGDAIQKNVALCELPRMFIVFHVSANGGYQPLSVLDEVMSTEITRSNSVYCITLVTPYVVTIDLRDTAAAAAALGEVTEAVDERCPFAAALGAVGHGEGVVWKMARRPQCSSLWFKTKGAAHEMPARGGGIKPVKLASLSDCRAVREYVAAVCTNRRLEQGLEYITEMYGAHDMRNVVEFAEWVERDALREHDCGDVAAAQLSKVMRATVIPWFNLHIESCCM
;
A
#
# COMPACT_ATOMS: atom_id res chain seq x y z
N MET A 1 -11.80 10.71 16.15
CA MET A 1 -12.39 11.11 14.84
C MET A 1 -11.33 10.89 13.80
N VAL A 2 -11.56 10.08 12.76
CA VAL A 2 -10.53 9.55 11.83
C VAL A 2 -11.13 9.29 10.45
N VAL A 3 -10.36 9.41 9.35
CA VAL A 3 -10.78 9.17 7.95
C VAL A 3 -9.81 8.19 7.23
N TRP A 4 -10.39 7.34 6.38
CA TRP A 4 -9.84 6.18 5.65
C TRP A 4 -8.92 6.50 4.45
N SER A 5 -8.11 5.53 4.01
CA SER A 5 -7.19 5.55 2.86
C SER A 5 -6.71 4.12 2.58
N HIS A 6 -6.46 3.72 1.33
CA HIS A 6 -5.55 2.61 1.05
C HIS A 6 -4.11 3.13 1.03
N GLY A 7 -3.14 2.24 1.10
CA GLY A 7 -1.74 2.59 1.22
C GLY A 7 -0.85 1.59 0.50
N LEU A 8 -0.90 1.57 -0.82
CA LEU A 8 0.24 1.26 -1.68
C LEU A 8 0.34 2.34 -2.75
N GLY A 9 1.11 3.39 -2.45
CA GLY A 9 1.37 4.46 -3.39
C GLY A 9 2.15 3.95 -4.60
N CYS A 10 1.51 3.86 -5.76
CA CYS A 10 2.23 3.83 -7.03
C CYS A 10 2.76 5.25 -7.31
N SER A 11 4.00 5.53 -6.89
CA SER A 11 4.70 6.73 -7.34
C SER A 11 5.13 6.52 -8.80
N SER A 12 4.50 7.20 -9.76
CA SER A 12 5.19 7.49 -11.01
C SER A 12 6.34 8.43 -10.66
N ARG A 13 7.57 7.91 -10.54
CA ARG A 13 8.77 8.75 -10.36
C ARG A 13 8.91 9.63 -11.60
N SER A 14 8.56 10.91 -11.51
CA SER A 14 9.15 11.93 -12.36
C SER A 14 10.38 12.48 -11.64
N SER A 15 11.55 11.91 -11.88
CA SER A 15 12.79 12.56 -11.47
C SER A 15 12.96 13.84 -12.29
N ARG A 16 12.95 15.01 -11.63
CA ARG A 16 13.61 16.20 -12.17
C ARG A 16 15.11 15.92 -12.14
N GLY A 17 15.60 15.28 -13.19
CA GLY A 17 17.00 14.96 -13.42
C GLY A 17 17.34 15.32 -14.85
N THR A 18 18.26 16.27 -14.98
CA THR A 18 18.88 16.71 -16.23
C THR A 18 19.32 15.53 -17.11
N GLY A 19 18.87 15.51 -18.37
CA GLY A 19 19.56 14.85 -19.49
C GLY A 19 19.76 13.33 -19.38
N SER A 20 18.74 12.56 -19.73
CA SER A 20 18.84 11.38 -20.61
C SER A 20 17.45 10.75 -20.72
N SER A 21 17.12 10.22 -21.90
CA SER A 21 15.85 9.59 -22.23
C SER A 21 15.61 8.33 -21.37
N GLN A 22 15.02 8.51 -20.19
CA GLN A 22 14.42 7.39 -19.46
C GLN A 22 13.05 7.10 -20.07
N GLU A 23 12.93 5.95 -20.71
CA GLU A 23 11.65 5.38 -21.13
C GLU A 23 10.68 5.45 -19.94
N ARG A 24 9.52 6.08 -20.14
CA ARG A 24 8.45 6.09 -19.14
C ARG A 24 8.01 4.64 -18.95
N LYS A 25 8.40 4.02 -17.83
CA LYS A 25 7.89 2.71 -17.42
C LYS A 25 6.40 2.86 -17.16
N ASP A 26 5.59 2.19 -17.98
CA ASP A 26 4.16 2.08 -17.74
C ASP A 26 3.92 1.00 -16.68
N ASN A 27 3.52 1.41 -15.48
CA ASN A 27 3.36 0.50 -14.38
C ASN A 27 1.94 -0.09 -14.38
N LEU A 28 1.80 -1.33 -14.86
CA LEU A 28 0.51 -2.02 -14.99
C LEU A 28 -0.57 -1.19 -15.71
N GLY A 29 -0.18 -0.41 -16.72
CA GLY A 29 -1.10 0.43 -17.49
C GLY A 29 -1.44 1.78 -16.85
N PHE A 30 -0.90 2.10 -15.67
CA PHE A 30 -1.25 3.33 -14.95
C PHE A 30 -0.80 4.60 -15.69
N ALA A 31 0.41 4.61 -16.28
CA ALA A 31 0.90 5.78 -16.98
C ALA A 31 0.05 6.05 -18.22
N HIS A 32 -0.32 4.99 -18.95
CA HIS A 32 -1.25 5.08 -20.06
C HIS A 32 -2.63 5.57 -19.62
N PHE A 33 -3.19 5.00 -18.54
CA PHE A 33 -4.47 5.40 -17.97
C PHE A 33 -4.55 6.90 -17.67
N VAL A 34 -3.50 7.46 -17.05
CA VAL A 34 -3.41 8.89 -16.73
C VAL A 34 -3.30 9.74 -17.98
N LEU A 35 -2.48 9.33 -18.96
CA LEU A 35 -2.29 10.08 -20.21
C LEU A 35 -3.56 10.15 -21.06
N GLU A 36 -4.33 9.06 -21.14
CA GLU A 36 -5.60 9.03 -21.86
C GLU A 36 -6.69 9.89 -21.20
N ARG A 37 -6.55 10.17 -19.90
CA ARG A 37 -7.52 10.93 -19.08
C ARG A 37 -6.94 12.26 -18.61
N ALA A 38 -6.00 12.82 -19.37
CA ALA A 38 -5.25 14.01 -18.97
C ALA A 38 -6.17 15.20 -18.65
N ASP A 39 -7.30 15.34 -19.34
CA ASP A 39 -8.33 16.34 -19.10
C ASP A 39 -9.04 16.17 -17.75
N VAL A 40 -9.36 14.92 -17.37
CA VAL A 40 -9.94 14.59 -16.06
C VAL A 40 -8.95 14.93 -14.94
N PHE A 41 -7.69 14.50 -15.08
CA PHE A 41 -6.65 14.81 -14.09
C PHE A 41 -6.34 16.31 -14.02
N GLN A 42 -6.34 17.02 -15.15
CA GLN A 42 -6.19 18.47 -15.18
C GLN A 42 -7.35 19.18 -14.48
N SER A 43 -8.58 18.68 -14.62
CA SER A 43 -9.74 19.21 -13.91
C SER A 43 -9.60 19.05 -12.40
N LEU A 44 -9.10 17.90 -11.93
CA LEU A 44 -8.78 17.68 -10.52
C LEU A 44 -7.68 18.62 -10.02
N VAL A 45 -6.59 18.77 -10.77
CA VAL A 45 -5.49 19.70 -10.44
C VAL A 45 -6.00 21.14 -10.35
N ASN A 46 -6.83 21.57 -11.31
CA ASN A 46 -7.40 22.91 -11.32
C ASN A 46 -8.36 23.13 -10.14
N ALA A 47 -9.11 22.12 -9.71
CA ALA A 47 -9.94 22.22 -8.51
C ALA A 47 -9.09 22.47 -7.26
N VAL A 48 -7.96 21.78 -7.13
CA VAL A 48 -7.02 22.01 -6.03
C VAL A 48 -6.43 23.41 -6.10
N ARG A 49 -5.97 23.86 -7.28
CA ARG A 49 -5.39 25.21 -7.50
C ARG A 49 -6.36 26.33 -7.12
N ARG A 50 -7.62 26.21 -7.55
CA ARG A 50 -8.69 27.14 -7.15
C ARG A 50 -8.91 27.14 -5.64
N ALA A 51 -8.91 25.97 -5.01
CA ALA A 51 -9.14 25.87 -3.57
C ALA A 51 -8.00 26.48 -2.74
N VAL A 52 -6.77 26.51 -3.27
CA VAL A 52 -5.61 27.14 -2.61
C VAL A 52 -5.32 28.55 -3.09
N ASP A 53 -6.10 29.07 -4.04
CA ASP A 53 -5.90 30.39 -4.69
C ASP A 53 -4.47 30.59 -5.24
N ASP A 54 -3.93 29.53 -5.86
CA ASP A 54 -2.58 29.51 -6.44
C ASP A 54 -2.56 28.63 -7.71
N GLU A 55 -2.65 29.29 -8.86
CA GLU A 55 -2.64 28.65 -10.20
C GLU A 55 -1.29 27.99 -10.55
N ASP A 56 -0.20 28.42 -9.92
CA ASP A 56 1.14 27.86 -10.14
C ASP A 56 1.49 26.76 -9.13
N SER A 57 0.60 26.47 -8.18
CA SER A 57 0.84 25.45 -7.17
C SER A 57 1.16 24.08 -7.79
N VAL A 58 2.14 23.42 -7.18
CA VAL A 58 2.51 22.04 -7.49
C VAL A 58 1.57 21.11 -6.72
N VAL A 59 0.63 20.51 -7.45
CA VAL A 59 -0.38 19.61 -6.90
C VAL A 59 0.11 18.16 -6.96
N PHE A 60 -0.06 17.44 -5.85
CA PHE A 60 0.11 16.00 -5.76
C PHE A 60 -1.22 15.33 -5.44
N LEU A 61 -1.67 14.47 -6.34
CA LEU A 61 -2.79 13.55 -6.11
C LEU A 61 -2.19 12.17 -5.84
N ALA A 62 -2.40 11.63 -4.65
CA ALA A 62 -2.03 10.27 -4.30
C ALA A 62 -3.29 9.41 -4.17
N GLY A 63 -3.22 8.22 -4.74
CA GLY A 63 -4.34 7.31 -4.84
C GLY A 63 -3.90 5.88 -5.09
N GLU A 64 -4.87 4.99 -5.09
CA GLU A 64 -4.71 3.57 -5.33
C GLU A 64 -5.03 3.26 -6.80
N TRP A 65 -4.10 2.66 -7.53
CA TRP A 65 -4.35 2.05 -8.83
C TRP A 65 -4.75 0.59 -8.58
N CYS A 66 -6.00 0.23 -8.85
CA CYS A 66 -6.57 -1.06 -8.47
C CYS A 66 -7.60 -1.53 -9.51
N GLY A 67 -8.09 -2.76 -9.37
CA GLY A 67 -9.00 -3.38 -10.34
C GLY A 67 -8.33 -4.45 -11.19
N ASP A 68 -9.15 -5.36 -11.74
CA ASP A 68 -8.69 -6.45 -12.61
C ASP A 68 -7.53 -7.23 -11.96
N ALA A 69 -6.53 -7.66 -12.74
CA ALA A 69 -5.37 -8.41 -12.27
C ALA A 69 -4.27 -7.56 -11.57
N ILE A 70 -4.56 -6.34 -11.09
CA ILE A 70 -3.55 -5.52 -10.40
C ILE A 70 -3.20 -6.12 -9.03
N GLN A 71 -4.23 -6.54 -8.28
CA GLN A 71 -4.08 -7.17 -6.96
C GLN A 71 -4.67 -8.59 -6.99
N LYS A 72 -4.49 -9.35 -5.92
CA LYS A 72 -5.12 -10.68 -5.73
C LYS A 72 -5.86 -10.71 -4.41
N ASN A 73 -6.89 -11.55 -4.33
CA ASN A 73 -7.63 -11.83 -3.09
C ASN A 73 -8.26 -10.60 -2.42
N VAL A 74 -8.66 -9.59 -3.19
CA VAL A 74 -9.44 -8.43 -2.72
C VAL A 74 -10.61 -8.18 -3.66
N ALA A 75 -11.72 -7.68 -3.13
CA ALA A 75 -12.94 -7.42 -3.89
C ALA A 75 -12.74 -6.44 -5.06
N LEU A 76 -11.75 -5.57 -4.95
CA LEU A 76 -11.45 -4.59 -6.00
C LEU A 76 -11.04 -5.28 -7.31
N CYS A 77 -10.48 -6.49 -7.28
CA CYS A 77 -10.11 -7.26 -8.47
C CYS A 77 -11.30 -7.61 -9.37
N GLU A 78 -12.52 -7.66 -8.81
CA GLU A 78 -13.75 -7.92 -9.56
C GLU A 78 -14.26 -6.70 -10.34
N LEU A 79 -13.57 -5.56 -10.23
CA LEU A 79 -13.93 -4.30 -10.87
C LEU A 79 -12.91 -3.92 -11.96
N PRO A 80 -13.32 -3.16 -13.00
CA PRO A 80 -12.38 -2.63 -13.98
C PRO A 80 -11.29 -1.79 -13.34
N ARG A 81 -10.14 -1.69 -14.02
CA ARG A 81 -9.02 -0.87 -13.53
C ARG A 81 -9.43 0.58 -13.33
N MET A 82 -9.10 1.12 -12.18
CA MET A 82 -9.54 2.43 -11.73
C MET A 82 -8.51 3.09 -10.82
N PHE A 83 -8.60 4.40 -10.69
CA PHE A 83 -7.77 5.17 -9.77
C PHE A 83 -8.61 5.80 -8.65
N ILE A 84 -8.28 5.51 -7.40
CA ILE A 84 -9.01 6.01 -6.22
C ILE A 84 -8.12 7.01 -5.47
N VAL A 85 -8.42 8.30 -5.57
CA VAL A 85 -7.71 9.37 -4.87
C VAL A 85 -8.00 9.30 -3.36
N PHE A 86 -6.96 9.24 -2.52
CA PHE A 86 -7.09 9.21 -1.06
C PHE A 86 -6.30 10.29 -0.32
N HIS A 87 -5.45 11.03 -1.03
CA HIS A 87 -4.67 12.14 -0.46
C HIS A 87 -4.36 13.20 -1.52
N VAL A 88 -4.42 14.46 -1.10
CA VAL A 88 -4.09 15.62 -1.92
C VAL A 88 -3.13 16.51 -1.16
N SER A 89 -2.11 17.03 -1.84
CA SER A 89 -1.32 18.15 -1.34
C SER A 89 -1.03 19.18 -2.43
N ALA A 90 -0.82 20.43 -2.01
CA ALA A 90 -0.41 21.53 -2.86
C ALA A 90 0.82 22.19 -2.22
N ASN A 91 1.90 22.37 -2.99
CA ASN A 91 3.18 22.90 -2.51
C ASN A 91 3.71 22.17 -1.25
N GLY A 92 3.44 20.86 -1.15
CA GLY A 92 3.81 20.03 0.00
C GLY A 92 2.86 20.10 1.20
N GLY A 93 1.88 21.01 1.20
CA GLY A 93 0.85 21.13 2.24
C GLY A 93 -0.36 20.23 1.99
N TYR A 94 -0.79 19.49 3.01
CA TYR A 94 -2.02 18.67 2.98
C TYR A 94 -3.25 19.50 2.60
N GLN A 95 -4.09 18.97 1.73
CA GLN A 95 -5.40 19.51 1.39
C GLN A 95 -6.50 18.53 1.78
N PRO A 96 -7.65 19.00 2.32
CA PRO A 96 -8.80 18.13 2.56
C PRO A 96 -9.35 17.61 1.23
N LEU A 97 -9.83 16.37 1.19
CA LEU A 97 -10.36 15.78 -0.05
C LEU A 97 -11.60 16.49 -0.60
N SER A 98 -12.29 17.28 0.23
CA SER A 98 -13.45 18.08 -0.17
C SER A 98 -13.12 19.12 -1.24
N VAL A 99 -11.84 19.47 -1.44
CA VAL A 99 -11.43 20.33 -2.58
C VAL A 99 -11.72 19.68 -3.94
N LEU A 100 -11.94 18.36 -3.97
CA LEU A 100 -12.27 17.63 -5.19
C LEU A 100 -13.77 17.42 -5.38
N ASP A 101 -14.63 17.77 -4.42
CA ASP A 101 -16.06 17.41 -4.41
C ASP A 101 -16.79 17.91 -5.66
N GLU A 102 -16.49 19.13 -6.11
CA GLU A 102 -17.07 19.71 -7.33
C GLU A 102 -16.84 18.78 -8.54
N VAL A 103 -15.58 18.37 -8.78
CA VAL A 103 -15.21 17.55 -9.94
C VAL A 103 -15.63 16.09 -9.75
N MET A 104 -15.47 15.54 -8.54
CA MET A 104 -15.82 14.15 -8.21
C MET A 104 -17.34 13.91 -8.18
N SER A 105 -18.15 14.96 -8.03
CA SER A 105 -19.61 14.84 -8.14
C SER A 105 -20.10 14.65 -9.58
N THR A 106 -19.30 15.03 -10.58
CA THR A 106 -19.65 14.96 -12.00
C THR A 106 -19.50 13.56 -12.59
N GLU A 107 -20.14 13.33 -13.74
CA GLU A 107 -20.02 12.08 -14.49
C GLU A 107 -18.65 11.91 -15.16
N ILE A 108 -17.86 12.99 -15.32
CA ILE A 108 -16.57 12.95 -16.01
C ILE A 108 -15.57 12.03 -15.30
N THR A 109 -15.61 11.97 -13.97
CA THR A 109 -14.70 11.14 -13.18
C THR A 109 -15.16 9.68 -13.18
N ARG A 110 -16.46 9.44 -12.92
CA ARG A 110 -17.08 8.10 -12.93
C ARG A 110 -16.94 7.38 -14.27
N SER A 111 -17.33 8.03 -15.37
CA SER A 111 -17.20 7.49 -16.72
C SER A 111 -15.74 7.24 -17.14
N ASN A 112 -14.77 7.85 -16.45
CA ASN A 112 -13.34 7.62 -16.66
C ASN A 112 -12.69 6.71 -15.60
N SER A 113 -13.46 6.06 -14.73
CA SER A 113 -12.93 5.18 -13.66
C SER A 113 -11.92 5.89 -12.74
N VAL A 114 -12.16 7.18 -12.48
CA VAL A 114 -11.45 7.96 -11.47
C VAL A 114 -12.41 8.25 -10.33
N TYR A 115 -12.03 7.89 -9.12
CA TYR A 115 -12.87 8.02 -7.94
C TYR A 115 -12.13 8.72 -6.81
N CYS A 116 -12.88 9.18 -5.81
CA CYS A 116 -12.33 9.61 -4.53
C CYS A 116 -12.70 8.59 -3.46
N ILE A 117 -11.79 8.39 -2.50
CA ILE A 117 -11.99 7.56 -1.32
C ILE A 117 -13.25 7.96 -0.52
N THR A 118 -13.73 9.20 -0.69
CA THR A 118 -14.94 9.75 -0.08
C THR A 118 -16.24 9.25 -0.71
N LEU A 119 -16.19 8.41 -1.76
CA LEU A 119 -17.35 7.71 -2.29
C LEU A 119 -18.06 6.87 -1.22
N VAL A 120 -17.31 6.41 -0.21
CA VAL A 120 -17.84 5.71 0.96
C VAL A 120 -17.71 6.57 2.21
N THR A 121 -18.65 6.41 3.13
CA THR A 121 -18.61 7.10 4.43
C THR A 121 -17.43 6.59 5.27
N PRO A 122 -16.59 7.48 5.83
CA PRO A 122 -15.48 7.06 6.67
C PRO A 122 -15.96 6.53 8.02
N TYR A 123 -15.28 5.50 8.52
CA TYR A 123 -15.45 5.02 9.89
C TYR A 123 -14.80 5.98 10.88
N VAL A 124 -15.46 6.19 12.04
CA VAL A 124 -15.00 7.12 13.06
C VAL A 124 -14.91 6.41 14.41
N VAL A 125 -13.68 6.20 14.88
CA VAL A 125 -13.41 5.65 16.21
C VAL A 125 -12.79 6.73 17.11
N THR A 126 -13.13 6.68 18.40
CA THR A 126 -12.50 7.48 19.45
C THR A 126 -11.58 6.58 20.25
N ILE A 127 -10.29 6.92 20.28
CA ILE A 127 -9.27 6.17 21.01
C ILE A 127 -8.99 6.90 22.33
N ASP A 128 -9.22 6.22 23.45
CA ASP A 128 -8.69 6.63 24.75
C ASP A 128 -7.33 5.95 24.95
N LEU A 129 -6.25 6.74 24.99
CA LEU A 129 -4.89 6.21 25.17
C LEU A 129 -4.68 5.60 26.57
N ARG A 130 -5.61 5.80 27.50
CA ARG A 130 -5.58 5.16 28.84
C ARG A 130 -6.17 3.75 28.82
N ASP A 131 -6.93 3.40 27.78
CA ASP A 131 -7.52 2.08 27.59
C ASP A 131 -7.27 1.59 26.15
N THR A 132 -6.04 1.15 25.92
CA THR A 132 -5.59 0.66 24.62
C THR A 132 -6.28 -0.64 24.21
N ALA A 133 -6.80 -1.43 25.16
CA ALA A 133 -7.52 -2.67 24.88
C ALA A 133 -8.89 -2.37 24.26
N ALA A 134 -9.66 -1.45 24.86
CA ALA A 134 -10.92 -0.99 24.28
C ALA A 134 -10.71 -0.34 22.90
N ALA A 135 -9.64 0.44 22.74
CA ALA A 135 -9.27 1.02 21.46
C ALA A 135 -8.97 -0.05 20.39
N ALA A 136 -8.16 -1.06 20.73
CA ALA A 136 -7.83 -2.15 19.82
C ALA A 136 -9.07 -2.96 19.41
N ALA A 137 -9.98 -3.26 20.35
CA ALA A 137 -11.23 -3.94 20.06
C ALA A 137 -12.11 -3.14 19.08
N ALA A 138 -12.31 -1.85 19.32
CA ALA A 138 -13.12 -1.00 18.44
C ALA A 138 -12.52 -0.84 17.03
N LEU A 139 -11.19 -0.80 16.91
CA LEU A 139 -10.51 -0.79 15.61
C LEU A 139 -10.63 -2.16 14.91
N GLY A 140 -10.56 -3.25 15.69
CA GLY A 140 -10.72 -4.62 15.24
C GLY A 140 -12.08 -4.87 14.61
N GLU A 141 -13.18 -4.49 15.29
CA GLU A 141 -14.55 -4.63 14.77
C GLU A 141 -14.74 -3.98 13.40
N VAL A 142 -14.20 -2.76 13.21
CA VAL A 142 -14.25 -2.08 11.91
C VAL A 142 -13.42 -2.80 10.85
N THR A 143 -12.27 -3.33 11.26
CA THR A 143 -11.35 -4.03 10.36
C THR A 143 -11.94 -5.35 9.89
N GLU A 144 -12.55 -6.12 10.79
CA GLU A 144 -13.27 -7.36 10.50
C GLU A 144 -14.44 -7.09 9.55
N ALA A 145 -15.24 -6.04 9.78
CA ALA A 145 -16.32 -5.68 8.87
C ALA A 145 -15.82 -5.34 7.46
N VAL A 146 -14.67 -4.69 7.33
CA VAL A 146 -14.03 -4.39 6.03
C VAL A 146 -13.44 -5.64 5.40
N ASP A 147 -12.83 -6.52 6.20
CA ASP A 147 -12.30 -7.81 5.76
C ASP A 147 -13.43 -8.68 5.20
N GLU A 148 -14.57 -8.78 5.88
CA GLU A 148 -15.73 -9.52 5.37
C GLU A 148 -16.31 -8.89 4.11
N ARG A 149 -16.34 -7.56 4.03
CA ARG A 149 -16.91 -6.85 2.88
C ARG A 149 -16.25 -5.49 2.65
N CYS A 150 -15.51 -5.38 1.55
CA CYS A 150 -14.93 -4.12 1.13
C CYS A 150 -16.04 -3.07 0.82
N PRO A 151 -16.14 -1.97 1.59
CA PRO A 151 -17.21 -0.99 1.39
C PRO A 151 -17.09 -0.25 0.05
N PHE A 152 -15.86 -0.01 -0.41
CA PHE A 152 -15.62 0.69 -1.67
C PHE A 152 -15.99 -0.16 -2.88
N ALA A 153 -15.58 -1.43 -2.88
CA ALA A 153 -15.99 -2.37 -3.92
C ALA A 153 -17.52 -2.55 -3.93
N ALA A 154 -18.15 -2.63 -2.75
CA ALA A 154 -19.61 -2.69 -2.61
C ALA A 154 -20.33 -1.46 -3.18
N ALA A 155 -19.77 -0.26 -3.00
CA ALA A 155 -20.32 0.97 -3.59
C ALA A 155 -20.28 0.97 -5.13
N LEU A 156 -19.41 0.15 -5.73
CA LEU A 156 -19.27 -0.03 -7.17
C LEU A 156 -19.90 -1.34 -7.68
N GLY A 157 -20.61 -2.08 -6.82
CA GLY A 157 -21.37 -3.27 -7.19
C GLY A 157 -20.63 -4.60 -7.08
N ALA A 158 -19.39 -4.62 -6.57
CA ALA A 158 -18.65 -5.86 -6.30
C ALA A 158 -18.79 -6.31 -4.83
N VAL A 159 -18.58 -7.61 -4.58
CA VAL A 159 -18.65 -8.21 -3.24
C VAL A 159 -17.39 -9.04 -3.02
N GLY A 160 -16.80 -8.91 -1.84
CA GLY A 160 -15.63 -9.70 -1.44
C GLY A 160 -14.86 -9.00 -0.34
N HIS A 161 -13.69 -9.56 -0.04
CA HIS A 161 -12.87 -9.12 1.07
C HIS A 161 -12.20 -7.76 0.82
N GLY A 162 -12.11 -6.93 1.86
CA GLY A 162 -11.27 -5.73 1.89
C GLY A 162 -9.97 -5.98 2.66
N GLU A 163 -8.90 -5.27 2.32
CA GLU A 163 -7.60 -5.51 2.98
C GLU A 163 -7.56 -5.00 4.43
N GLY A 164 -8.25 -3.90 4.70
CA GLY A 164 -8.24 -3.24 6.00
C GLY A 164 -8.48 -1.73 5.94
N VAL A 165 -7.98 -1.02 6.95
CA VAL A 165 -8.31 0.38 7.21
C VAL A 165 -7.05 1.17 7.53
N VAL A 166 -6.78 2.25 6.79
CA VAL A 166 -5.82 3.29 7.24
C VAL A 166 -6.56 4.31 8.11
N TRP A 167 -5.96 4.60 9.27
CA TRP A 167 -6.46 5.50 10.28
C TRP A 167 -5.62 6.79 10.27
N LYS A 168 -6.25 7.94 10.03
CA LYS A 168 -5.69 9.30 10.16
C LYS A 168 -6.33 10.07 11.31
N MET A 169 -5.59 10.73 12.19
CA MET A 169 -6.20 11.59 13.23
C MET A 169 -7.02 12.74 12.61
N ALA A 170 -8.35 12.74 12.67
CA ALA A 170 -9.18 13.72 11.93
C ALA A 170 -9.06 15.17 12.40
N ARG A 171 -8.58 15.42 13.63
CA ARG A 171 -8.24 16.79 14.06
C ARG A 171 -6.90 17.26 13.49
N ARG A 172 -6.04 16.34 13.06
CA ARG A 172 -4.72 16.60 12.47
C ARG A 172 -4.43 15.61 11.33
N PRO A 173 -5.27 15.56 10.28
CA PRO A 173 -5.12 14.56 9.23
C PRO A 173 -3.82 14.75 8.45
N GLN A 174 -3.23 15.93 8.46
CA GLN A 174 -1.92 16.23 7.87
C GLN A 174 -0.74 15.60 8.62
N CYS A 175 -0.94 15.13 9.85
CA CYS A 175 0.13 14.57 10.68
C CYS A 175 0.34 13.09 10.34
N SER A 176 1.13 12.82 9.30
CA SER A 176 1.39 11.47 8.79
C SER A 176 2.05 10.53 9.80
N SER A 177 2.76 11.06 10.80
CA SER A 177 3.31 10.27 11.92
C SER A 177 2.26 9.68 12.85
N LEU A 178 1.01 10.16 12.77
CA LEU A 178 -0.14 9.62 13.50
C LEU A 178 -1.02 8.75 12.60
N TRP A 179 -0.56 8.43 11.39
CA TRP A 179 -1.25 7.50 10.52
C TRP A 179 -0.81 6.09 10.83
N PHE A 180 -1.76 5.17 10.89
CA PHE A 180 -1.49 3.74 11.02
C PHE A 180 -2.53 2.96 10.24
N LYS A 181 -2.34 1.65 10.10
CA LYS A 181 -3.29 0.78 9.42
C LYS A 181 -3.59 -0.45 10.27
N THR A 182 -4.81 -0.93 10.17
CA THR A 182 -5.23 -2.26 10.61
C THR A 182 -5.57 -3.09 9.38
N LYS A 183 -5.32 -4.40 9.42
CA LYS A 183 -5.59 -5.30 8.30
C LYS A 183 -6.47 -6.45 8.76
N GLY A 184 -7.31 -6.94 7.85
CA GLY A 184 -8.15 -8.12 8.08
C GLY A 184 -7.31 -9.39 8.23
N ALA A 185 -7.86 -10.43 8.86
CA ALA A 185 -7.16 -11.69 9.05
C ALA A 185 -6.78 -12.35 7.71
N ALA A 186 -7.57 -12.13 6.65
CA ALA A 186 -7.26 -12.63 5.31
C ALA A 186 -6.01 -11.97 4.68
N HIS A 187 -5.64 -10.77 5.14
CA HIS A 187 -4.52 -9.98 4.61
C HIS A 187 -3.43 -9.68 5.64
N GLU A 188 -3.68 -10.02 6.90
CA GLU A 188 -2.66 -10.04 7.94
C GLU A 188 -1.68 -11.18 7.64
N MET A 189 -0.41 -10.82 7.71
CA MET A 189 0.63 -11.80 7.98
C MET A 189 0.30 -12.49 9.30
N PRO A 190 0.46 -13.82 9.43
CA PRO A 190 0.17 -14.52 10.68
C PRO A 190 0.73 -13.75 11.87
N ALA A 191 -0.16 -13.13 12.65
CA ALA A 191 0.24 -12.38 13.82
C ALA A 191 0.91 -13.34 14.81
N ARG A 192 1.85 -12.78 15.57
CA ARG A 192 2.78 -13.37 16.55
C ARG A 192 2.12 -14.21 17.68
N GLY A 193 0.86 -14.63 17.56
CA GLY A 193 0.18 -15.56 18.46
C GLY A 193 0.70 -17.00 18.38
N GLY A 194 1.43 -17.34 17.33
CA GLY A 194 2.22 -18.57 17.18
C GLY A 194 3.68 -18.44 17.66
N GLY A 195 3.93 -17.82 18.80
CA GLY A 195 5.16 -18.10 19.57
C GLY A 195 6.51 -17.56 19.08
N ILE A 196 6.59 -16.66 18.09
CA ILE A 196 7.87 -16.00 17.77
C ILE A 196 8.01 -14.75 18.62
N LYS A 197 8.55 -14.91 19.83
CA LYS A 197 8.96 -13.76 20.66
C LYS A 197 9.93 -12.89 19.85
N PRO A 198 9.89 -11.56 19.98
CA PRO A 198 10.90 -10.70 19.37
C PRO A 198 12.28 -11.14 19.86
N VAL A 199 13.03 -11.82 19.01
CA VAL A 199 14.39 -12.24 19.30
C VAL A 199 15.25 -10.99 19.18
N LYS A 200 15.96 -10.61 20.24
CA LYS A 200 17.01 -9.61 20.12
C LYS A 200 18.09 -10.20 19.21
N LEU A 201 18.33 -9.61 18.04
CA LEU A 201 19.26 -10.17 17.06
C LEU A 201 20.69 -10.36 17.64
N ALA A 202 21.06 -9.55 18.64
CA ALA A 202 22.30 -9.68 19.41
C ALA A 202 22.45 -10.98 20.21
N SER A 203 21.37 -11.75 20.42
CA SER A 203 21.42 -13.09 21.05
C SER A 203 21.56 -14.24 20.05
N LEU A 204 21.56 -13.97 18.75
CA LEU A 204 21.80 -14.98 17.71
C LEU A 204 23.30 -15.23 17.60
N SER A 205 23.82 -16.07 18.50
CA SER A 205 25.26 -16.35 18.60
C SER A 205 25.75 -17.43 17.64
N ASP A 206 24.86 -18.19 16.99
CA ASP A 206 25.23 -19.25 16.04
C ASP A 206 24.38 -19.26 14.75
N CYS A 207 24.89 -19.95 13.73
CA CYS A 207 24.26 -20.06 12.41
C CYS A 207 22.90 -20.78 12.43
N ARG A 208 22.61 -21.60 13.44
CA ARG A 208 21.36 -22.35 13.54
C ARG A 208 20.24 -21.43 14.02
N ALA A 209 20.48 -20.65 15.07
CA ALA A 209 19.52 -19.69 15.60
C ALA A 209 19.14 -18.64 14.54
N VAL A 210 20.10 -18.20 13.71
CA VAL A 210 19.82 -17.32 12.56
C VAL A 210 18.90 -17.99 11.54
N ARG A 211 19.13 -19.27 11.21
CA ARG A 211 18.27 -20.01 10.27
C ARG A 211 16.86 -20.24 10.80
N GLU A 212 16.73 -20.61 12.07
CA GLU A 212 15.43 -20.79 12.72
C GLU A 212 14.64 -19.47 12.74
N TYR A 213 15.32 -18.35 13.04
CA TYR A 213 14.72 -17.03 12.95
C TYR A 213 14.29 -16.68 11.52
N VAL A 214 15.16 -16.86 10.52
CA VAL A 214 14.84 -16.59 9.10
C VAL A 214 13.63 -17.41 8.64
N ALA A 215 13.57 -18.70 8.97
CA ALA A 215 12.43 -19.55 8.62
C ALA A 215 11.13 -19.08 9.27
N ALA A 216 11.22 -18.54 10.49
CA ALA A 216 10.08 -18.04 11.24
C ALA A 216 9.55 -16.69 10.69
N VAL A 217 10.44 -15.81 10.20
CA VAL A 217 10.06 -14.49 9.68
C VAL A 217 9.78 -14.48 8.18
N CYS A 218 10.41 -15.33 7.38
CA CYS A 218 10.17 -15.48 5.94
C CYS A 218 9.03 -16.47 5.67
N THR A 219 7.85 -16.21 6.23
CA THR A 219 6.66 -17.03 5.97
C THR A 219 6.26 -16.98 4.50
N ASN A 220 5.59 -18.03 3.98
CA ASN A 220 5.11 -18.03 2.58
C ASN A 220 4.29 -16.77 2.26
N ARG A 221 3.45 -16.30 3.19
CA ARG A 221 2.68 -15.06 2.99
C ARG A 221 3.58 -13.84 2.78
N ARG A 222 4.71 -13.72 3.49
CA ARG A 222 5.68 -12.63 3.28
C ARG A 222 6.29 -12.70 1.88
N LEU A 223 6.60 -13.92 1.44
CA LEU A 223 7.22 -14.15 0.14
C LEU A 223 6.24 -13.85 -0.98
N GLU A 224 4.98 -14.25 -0.84
CA GLU A 224 3.89 -13.89 -1.75
C GLU A 224 3.69 -12.39 -1.82
N GLN A 225 3.67 -11.66 -0.70
CA GLN A 225 3.57 -10.20 -0.69
C GLN A 225 4.76 -9.52 -1.39
N GLY A 226 5.97 -10.06 -1.21
CA GLY A 226 7.12 -9.58 -1.96
C GLY A 226 6.98 -9.80 -3.46
N LEU A 227 6.37 -10.91 -3.88
CA LEU A 227 6.12 -11.22 -5.29
C LEU A 227 5.01 -10.32 -5.88
N GLU A 228 3.96 -10.06 -5.09
CA GLU A 228 2.92 -9.07 -5.39
C GLU A 228 3.56 -7.69 -5.62
N TYR A 229 4.41 -7.22 -4.70
CA TYR A 229 5.15 -5.96 -4.86
C TYR A 229 6.00 -5.90 -6.14
N ILE A 230 6.75 -6.95 -6.45
CA ILE A 230 7.54 -6.98 -7.70
C ILE A 230 6.63 -6.91 -8.92
N THR A 231 5.53 -7.66 -8.92
CA THR A 231 4.56 -7.63 -10.02
C THR A 231 3.93 -6.24 -10.15
N GLU A 232 3.60 -5.61 -9.03
CA GLU A 232 3.05 -4.25 -8.96
C GLU A 232 4.02 -3.17 -9.42
N MET A 233 5.33 -3.35 -9.27
CA MET A 233 6.35 -2.35 -9.64
C MET A 233 6.92 -2.54 -11.04
N TYR A 234 6.90 -3.77 -11.56
CA TYR A 234 7.57 -4.15 -12.80
C TYR A 234 6.64 -4.76 -13.85
N GLY A 235 5.36 -4.97 -13.53
CA GLY A 235 4.37 -5.59 -14.39
C GLY A 235 4.52 -7.11 -14.53
N ALA A 236 5.67 -7.66 -14.18
CA ALA A 236 5.98 -9.08 -14.15
C ALA A 236 7.10 -9.33 -13.12
N HIS A 237 7.22 -10.57 -12.67
CA HIS A 237 8.35 -11.02 -11.86
C HIS A 237 9.19 -12.00 -12.69
N ASP A 238 10.45 -11.67 -12.90
CA ASP A 238 11.41 -12.56 -13.55
C ASP A 238 12.78 -12.52 -12.86
N MET A 239 13.75 -13.28 -13.38
CA MET A 239 15.09 -13.39 -12.78
C MET A 239 15.81 -12.04 -12.59
N ARG A 240 15.43 -10.99 -13.33
CA ARG A 240 15.99 -9.63 -13.17
C ARG A 240 15.55 -8.98 -11.86
N ASN A 241 14.43 -9.39 -11.30
CA ASN A 241 13.85 -8.78 -10.09
C ASN A 241 14.25 -9.50 -8.79
N VAL A 242 15.00 -10.60 -8.87
CA VAL A 242 15.31 -11.44 -7.70
C VAL A 242 16.07 -10.70 -6.59
N VAL A 243 16.96 -9.76 -6.96
CA VAL A 243 17.73 -8.97 -5.99
C VAL A 243 16.80 -8.02 -5.24
N GLU A 244 15.92 -7.34 -5.97
CA GLU A 244 14.98 -6.38 -5.40
C GLU A 244 13.89 -7.05 -4.57
N PHE A 245 13.43 -8.23 -5.00
CA PHE A 245 12.56 -9.10 -4.22
C PHE A 245 13.20 -9.42 -2.86
N ALA A 246 14.44 -9.90 -2.88
CA ALA A 246 15.15 -10.26 -1.65
C ALA A 246 15.36 -9.04 -0.74
N GLU A 247 15.69 -7.87 -1.30
CA GLU A 247 15.82 -6.62 -0.55
C GLU A 247 14.49 -6.14 0.04
N TRP A 248 13.38 -6.32 -0.68
CA TRP A 248 12.05 -6.01 -0.17
C TRP A 248 11.71 -6.88 1.02
N VAL A 249 11.87 -8.21 0.90
CA VAL A 249 11.58 -9.17 1.99
C VAL A 249 12.49 -8.92 3.19
N GLU A 250 13.76 -8.62 2.95
CA GLU A 250 14.72 -8.26 4.00
C GLU A 250 14.30 -7.00 4.75
N ARG A 251 13.98 -5.91 4.05
CA ARG A 251 13.50 -4.66 4.69
C ARG A 251 12.19 -4.87 5.43
N ASP A 252 11.26 -5.64 4.87
CA ASP A 252 9.98 -5.92 5.52
C ASP A 252 10.17 -6.70 6.81
N ALA A 253 10.98 -7.77 6.78
CA ALA A 253 11.29 -8.55 7.96
C ALA A 253 12.07 -7.76 9.01
N LEU A 254 12.97 -6.85 8.60
CA LEU A 254 13.81 -6.07 9.52
C LEU A 254 13.11 -4.84 10.10
N ARG A 255 12.10 -4.26 9.43
CA ARG A 255 11.34 -3.12 9.96
C ARG A 255 10.70 -3.41 11.32
N GLU A 256 10.49 -4.69 11.61
CA GLU A 256 9.87 -5.22 12.81
C GLU A 256 10.85 -5.55 13.96
N HIS A 257 12.16 -5.44 13.74
CA HIS A 257 13.19 -5.87 14.69
C HIS A 257 14.36 -4.87 14.77
N ASP A 258 14.65 -4.37 15.97
CA ASP A 258 15.81 -3.51 16.22
C ASP A 258 17.10 -4.35 16.13
N CYS A 259 17.78 -4.28 14.99
CA CYS A 259 19.01 -5.02 14.73
C CYS A 259 20.23 -4.08 14.75
N GLY A 260 21.21 -4.36 15.61
CA GLY A 260 22.53 -3.72 15.51
C GLY A 260 23.31 -4.19 14.28
N ASP A 261 24.27 -3.37 13.83
CA ASP A 261 24.95 -3.47 12.51
C ASP A 261 25.59 -4.84 12.19
N VAL A 262 26.22 -5.49 13.17
CA VAL A 262 26.99 -6.73 12.95
C VAL A 262 26.08 -7.94 12.71
N ALA A 263 24.91 -7.98 13.34
CA ALA A 263 23.96 -9.08 13.20
C ALA A 263 23.16 -8.99 11.89
N ALA A 264 23.04 -7.79 11.30
CA ALA A 264 22.34 -7.56 10.03
C ALA A 264 23.02 -8.24 8.83
N ALA A 265 24.35 -8.24 8.75
CA ALA A 265 25.08 -8.82 7.60
C ALA A 265 24.92 -10.36 7.51
N GLN A 266 25.02 -11.05 8.65
CA GLN A 266 24.86 -12.51 8.69
C GLN A 266 23.40 -12.91 8.46
N LEU A 267 22.46 -12.12 8.98
CA LEU A 267 21.04 -12.30 8.71
C LEU A 267 20.72 -12.14 7.22
N SER A 268 21.18 -11.05 6.58
CA SER A 268 21.00 -10.78 5.15
C SER A 268 21.47 -11.94 4.28
N LYS A 269 22.64 -12.52 4.58
CA LYS A 269 23.18 -13.68 3.87
C LYS A 269 22.27 -14.91 3.98
N VAL A 270 21.78 -15.23 5.18
CA VAL A 270 20.91 -16.40 5.40
C VAL A 270 19.52 -16.17 4.83
N MET A 271 18.98 -14.95 4.93
CA MET A 271 17.73 -14.56 4.27
C MET A 271 17.84 -14.77 2.77
N ARG A 272 18.82 -14.13 2.09
CA ARG A 272 19.03 -14.28 0.63
C ARG A 272 19.14 -15.75 0.19
N ALA A 273 19.86 -16.57 0.95
CA ALA A 273 19.96 -18.01 0.66
C ALA A 273 18.63 -18.78 0.79
N THR A 274 17.66 -18.24 1.54
CA THR A 274 16.31 -18.80 1.72
C THR A 274 15.32 -18.26 0.69
N VAL A 275 15.31 -16.95 0.46
CA VAL A 275 14.32 -16.30 -0.42
C VAL A 275 14.58 -16.53 -1.91
N ILE A 276 15.85 -16.55 -2.33
CA ILE A 276 16.21 -16.66 -3.75
C ILE A 276 15.73 -17.99 -4.36
N PRO A 277 15.98 -19.17 -3.73
CA PRO A 277 15.46 -20.43 -4.24
C PRO A 277 13.93 -20.47 -4.33
N TRP A 278 13.24 -19.90 -3.34
CA TRP A 278 11.78 -19.81 -3.35
C TRP A 278 11.29 -18.97 -4.53
N PHE A 279 11.88 -17.80 -4.76
CA PHE A 279 11.53 -16.93 -5.89
C PHE A 279 11.73 -17.64 -7.24
N ASN A 280 12.85 -18.35 -7.39
CA ASN A 280 13.17 -19.08 -8.63
C ASN A 280 12.15 -20.20 -8.94
N LEU A 281 11.59 -20.87 -7.92
CA LEU A 281 10.53 -21.85 -8.14
C LEU A 281 9.21 -21.21 -8.60
N HIS A 282 8.95 -19.96 -8.20
CA HIS A 282 7.67 -19.28 -8.46
C HIS A 282 7.68 -18.42 -9.73
N ILE A 283 8.86 -18.14 -10.32
CA ILE A 283 8.95 -17.63 -11.70
C ILE A 283 8.71 -18.75 -12.74
N GLU A 284 9.08 -20.01 -12.42
CA GLU A 284 8.95 -21.15 -13.33
C GLU A 284 7.50 -21.65 -13.46
N SER A 285 6.68 -21.48 -12.42
CA SER A 285 5.26 -21.86 -12.41
C SER A 285 4.33 -20.94 -13.21
N CYS A 286 4.79 -19.76 -13.62
CA CYS A 286 3.99 -18.78 -14.40
C CYS A 286 4.26 -18.85 -15.93
N CYS A 287 5.23 -19.67 -16.37
CA CYS A 287 5.63 -19.82 -17.78
C CYS A 287 5.06 -21.08 -18.47
N MET A 288 4.10 -21.77 -17.86
CA MET A 288 3.31 -22.86 -18.45
C MET A 288 1.83 -22.53 -18.41
#